data_AF-A0A0S9Q0R0-F1
#
_entry.id   AF-A0A0S9Q0R0-F1
#
_cell.length_a   1.000
_cell.length_b   1.000
_cell.length_c   1.000
_cell.angle_alpha   90.00
_cell.angle_beta   90.00
_cell.angle_gamma   90.00
#
_symmetry.space_group_name_H-M   'P 1'
#
loop_
_entity.id
_entity.type
_entity.pdbx_description
1 polymer ?
#
loop_
_entity_poly.entity_id
_entity_poly.type
_entity_poly.pdbx_seq_one_letter_code
_entity_poly.pdbx_strand_id
1 'polypeptide(L)'
;MRSRLVPVATALAVAASTALMMAPTSTAAPAAGGDSSAKLTNTNFAFTATGYGTLVEGGMVPADSGTTGFSTIACTNQAGKTRDNYIAEVNVPGLGTISGVRTDVQTRQRKNKVFSLAKHSVADVSILDTPLGSLSITGVSATSRVTYTKSGPDKGFKTATNTSVLGIKLQPAGGLPAQTLPLPTPDQPIEIPGLATISLGKSIEKKNRQGATAYANALFIHVIPTDTTVKVARSAAKLERGAVSGIFNGNSSPVRADVIGDLIRVGRAVNSIMPCTGTDGELKKKSAASVNLADQVVVDGAYSQQRANQVKGRASGTEESGVAKISLGGDALVIEGLQAKVNVVRKGGKVTKNGFTKFVGITAGGQAQELDQLPETIEIPGVGLVKLEFNLKRKTAWGMKVVALRITLLEAGGDDVDSVVNIGEAKLRIQPLGS
;
A
#
# COMPACT_ATOMS: atom_id res chain seq x y z
N MET A 1 -29.36 -8.95 78.07
CA MET A 1 -30.06 -7.79 78.67
C MET A 1 -29.00 -6.77 79.08
N ARG A 2 -29.08 -5.50 78.62
CA ARG A 2 -28.09 -4.40 78.85
C ARG A 2 -26.71 -4.67 78.22
N SER A 3 -26.05 -3.87 77.37
CA SER A 3 -26.05 -2.41 77.03
C SER A 3 -25.07 -1.55 77.85
N ARG A 4 -23.94 -1.16 77.21
CA ARG A 4 -23.17 0.13 77.23
C ARG A 4 -21.78 -0.13 76.59
N LEU A 5 -21.23 0.62 75.63
CA LEU A 5 -21.05 2.08 75.39
C LEU A 5 -20.07 2.70 76.42
N VAL A 6 -18.85 3.15 76.05
CA VAL A 6 -18.44 4.36 75.24
C VAL A 6 -18.62 5.67 76.05
N PRO A 7 -17.83 6.77 75.88
CA PRO A 7 -16.63 7.03 75.05
C PRO A 7 -15.30 6.73 75.82
N VAL A 8 -14.11 7.38 75.79
CA VAL A 8 -13.50 8.68 75.34
C VAL A 8 -11.99 8.36 75.05
N ALA A 9 -11.21 8.81 74.06
CA ALA A 9 -11.09 9.96 73.12
C ALA A 9 -10.03 11.04 73.51
N THR A 10 -8.87 11.02 72.84
CA THR A 10 -7.89 12.13 72.77
C THR A 10 -7.28 12.17 71.37
N ALA A 11 -7.03 13.36 70.82
CA ALA A 11 -6.51 13.54 69.47
C ALA A 11 -5.11 14.15 69.47
N LEU A 12 -4.26 13.69 68.56
CA LEU A 12 -3.06 14.41 68.11
C LEU A 12 -3.03 14.37 66.58
N ALA A 13 -2.87 15.52 65.94
CA ALA A 13 -2.76 15.60 64.48
C ALA A 13 -1.29 15.71 64.05
N VAL A 14 -0.89 14.92 63.06
CA VAL A 14 0.40 15.04 62.36
C VAL A 14 0.13 15.08 60.86
N ALA A 15 0.97 15.81 60.12
CA ALA A 15 0.64 16.34 58.81
C ALA A 15 0.66 15.32 57.65
N ALA A 16 0.03 15.76 56.57
CA ALA A 16 -0.17 15.10 55.29
C ALA A 16 0.99 14.23 54.76
N SER A 17 0.61 13.07 54.23
CA SER A 17 1.34 12.35 53.18
C SER A 17 0.31 11.85 52.16
N THR A 18 -0.14 12.74 51.26
CA THR A 18 -1.04 12.35 50.16
C THR A 18 -0.26 11.54 49.12
N ALA A 19 -0.19 10.23 49.34
CA ALA A 19 0.28 9.27 48.35
C ALA A 19 -0.68 9.26 47.14
N LEU A 20 -0.38 10.10 46.15
CA LEU A 20 -0.97 10.02 44.82
C LEU A 20 -0.62 8.65 44.24
N MET A 21 -1.55 7.71 44.34
CA MET A 21 -1.46 6.45 43.61
C MET A 21 -1.55 6.76 42.11
N MET A 22 -0.39 6.92 41.49
CA MET A 22 -0.24 6.91 40.04
C MET A 22 -0.64 5.52 39.53
N ALA A 23 -1.93 5.34 39.28
CA ALA A 23 -2.42 4.19 38.54
C ALA A 23 -1.66 4.14 37.21
N PRO A 24 -1.01 3.02 36.86
CA PRO A 24 -0.28 2.93 35.60
C PRO A 24 -1.27 3.19 34.47
N THR A 25 -1.03 4.23 33.68
CA THR A 25 -1.80 4.55 32.48
C THR A 25 -1.53 3.47 31.44
N SER A 26 -2.26 2.38 31.54
CA SER A 26 -2.22 1.28 30.60
C SER A 26 -2.56 1.82 29.21
N THR A 27 -1.57 1.82 28.34
CA THR A 27 -1.69 2.21 26.94
C THR A 27 -2.68 1.27 26.28
N ALA A 28 -3.93 1.73 26.16
CA ALA A 28 -5.04 0.93 25.67
C ALA A 28 -4.71 0.45 24.24
N ALA A 29 -4.52 -0.86 24.10
CA ALA A 29 -4.27 -1.47 22.79
C ALA A 29 -5.39 -1.07 21.82
N PRO A 30 -5.07 -0.75 20.55
CA PRO A 30 -6.06 -0.24 19.60
C PRO A 30 -7.23 -1.22 19.46
N ALA A 31 -8.42 -0.76 19.82
CA ALA A 31 -9.62 -1.57 19.81
C ALA A 31 -9.92 -2.04 18.38
N ALA A 32 -9.72 -3.34 18.11
CA ALA A 32 -10.01 -3.93 16.82
C ALA A 32 -11.50 -3.76 16.47
N GLY A 33 -11.78 -3.22 15.28
CA GLY A 33 -13.15 -2.93 14.82
C GLY A 33 -14.05 -4.15 14.90
N GLY A 34 -15.22 -3.99 15.54
CA GLY A 34 -16.16 -5.08 15.80
C GLY A 34 -16.79 -5.63 14.52
N ASP A 35 -16.37 -6.82 14.11
CA ASP A 35 -16.72 -7.44 12.83
C ASP A 35 -18.22 -7.81 12.75
N SER A 36 -19.03 -6.84 12.28
CA SER A 36 -20.47 -7.00 12.02
C SER A 36 -20.72 -7.93 10.83
N SER A 37 -20.59 -9.24 11.12
CA SER A 37 -20.49 -10.35 10.17
C SER A 37 -21.81 -10.67 9.47
N ALA A 38 -22.21 -9.82 8.53
CA ALA A 38 -23.23 -10.16 7.55
C ALA A 38 -22.82 -11.43 6.79
N LYS A 39 -23.68 -12.47 6.82
CA LYS A 39 -23.41 -13.82 6.29
C LYS A 39 -22.72 -13.80 4.93
N LEU A 40 -21.46 -14.27 4.91
CA LEU A 40 -20.65 -14.30 3.71
C LEU A 40 -21.32 -15.12 2.61
N THR A 41 -21.44 -14.52 1.43
CA THR A 41 -22.11 -15.08 0.27
C THR A 41 -21.13 -15.15 -0.89
N ASN A 42 -20.84 -16.36 -1.37
CA ASN A 42 -19.99 -16.57 -2.55
C ASN A 42 -20.72 -16.09 -3.81
N THR A 43 -20.02 -15.40 -4.70
CA THR A 43 -20.59 -14.88 -5.95
C THR A 43 -19.69 -15.17 -7.17
N ASN A 44 -20.20 -14.92 -8.37
CA ASN A 44 -19.41 -14.99 -9.62
C ASN A 44 -18.71 -13.65 -9.96
N PHE A 45 -18.66 -12.74 -8.98
CA PHE A 45 -17.97 -11.46 -9.05
C PHE A 45 -16.72 -11.50 -8.17
N ALA A 46 -15.66 -10.83 -8.61
CA ALA A 46 -14.50 -10.55 -7.76
C ALA A 46 -14.58 -9.11 -7.27
N PHE A 47 -14.35 -8.91 -5.97
CA PHE A 47 -14.34 -7.63 -5.28
C PHE A 47 -12.90 -7.30 -4.85
N THR A 48 -12.56 -6.01 -4.90
CA THR A 48 -11.39 -5.44 -4.21
C THR A 48 -11.75 -4.05 -3.70
N ALA A 49 -11.45 -3.75 -2.44
CA ALA A 49 -11.64 -2.42 -1.86
C ALA A 49 -10.44 -2.08 -0.98
N THR A 50 -9.90 -0.86 -1.08
CA THR A 50 -8.69 -0.48 -0.35
C THR A 50 -8.56 1.04 -0.20
N GLY A 51 -7.85 1.48 0.82
CA GLY A 51 -7.48 2.88 1.01
C GLY A 51 -6.80 3.16 2.35
N TYR A 52 -6.49 4.43 2.59
CA TYR A 52 -5.73 4.91 3.75
C TYR A 52 -6.13 6.35 4.11
N GLY A 53 -5.81 6.77 5.33
CA GLY A 53 -5.90 8.16 5.78
C GLY A 53 -4.88 9.03 5.04
N THR A 54 -3.61 8.69 5.15
CA THR A 54 -2.51 9.34 4.43
C THR A 54 -1.47 8.36 3.89
N LEU A 55 -0.73 8.82 2.88
CA LEU A 55 0.55 8.29 2.42
C LEU A 55 1.47 9.47 2.16
N VAL A 56 2.73 9.36 2.60
CA VAL A 56 3.79 10.33 2.32
C VAL A 56 4.66 9.81 1.16
N GLU A 57 5.14 10.71 0.30
CA GLU A 57 6.11 10.41 -0.76
C GLU A 57 7.05 11.60 -0.99
N GLY A 58 8.36 11.34 -1.06
CA GLY A 58 9.40 12.35 -1.29
C GLY A 58 9.85 13.09 -0.03
N GLY A 59 10.84 13.99 -0.19
CA GLY A 59 11.31 14.86 0.87
C GLY A 59 12.28 14.24 1.88
N MET A 60 12.53 14.97 2.96
CA MET A 60 13.39 14.55 4.10
C MET A 60 12.72 13.50 5.02
N VAL A 61 11.84 12.68 4.47
CA VAL A 61 10.99 11.75 5.23
C VAL A 61 11.59 10.35 5.25
N PRO A 62 11.67 9.70 6.44
CA PRO A 62 12.07 8.29 6.55
C PRO A 62 11.32 7.39 5.56
N ALA A 63 12.08 6.58 4.80
CA ALA A 63 11.55 5.82 3.67
C ALA A 63 10.76 4.55 4.07
N ASP A 64 10.60 4.31 5.38
CA ASP A 64 9.67 3.36 6.00
C ASP A 64 8.26 3.96 6.26
N SER A 65 8.08 5.28 6.07
CA SER A 65 6.85 6.04 6.37
C SER A 65 5.56 5.41 5.80
N GLY A 66 4.88 4.66 6.66
CA GLY A 66 3.74 3.84 6.29
C GLY A 66 2.42 4.59 6.02
N THR A 67 1.50 3.91 5.34
CA THR A 67 0.13 4.41 5.12
C THR A 67 -0.70 4.41 6.41
N THR A 68 -1.19 5.57 6.85
CA THR A 68 -1.99 5.65 8.09
C THR A 68 -3.38 5.04 7.92
N GLY A 69 -3.87 4.36 8.96
CA GLY A 69 -5.22 3.79 9.03
C GLY A 69 -5.57 2.81 7.91
N PHE A 70 -4.57 2.15 7.29
CA PHE A 70 -4.77 1.33 6.10
C PHE A 70 -5.82 0.23 6.28
N SER A 71 -6.71 0.11 5.29
CA SER A 71 -7.74 -0.93 5.22
C SER A 71 -7.79 -1.52 3.82
N THR A 72 -7.88 -2.85 3.73
CA THR A 72 -7.96 -3.56 2.45
C THR A 72 -8.74 -4.87 2.51
N ILE A 73 -9.61 -5.05 1.52
CA ILE A 73 -10.15 -6.32 1.06
C ILE A 73 -9.49 -6.59 -0.28
N ALA A 74 -8.48 -7.46 -0.28
CA ALA A 74 -7.85 -7.98 -1.50
C ALA A 74 -8.83 -8.84 -2.31
N CYS A 75 -8.47 -9.14 -3.57
CA CYS A 75 -9.25 -9.99 -4.49
C CYS A 75 -9.92 -11.18 -3.77
N THR A 76 -11.25 -11.17 -3.73
CA THR A 76 -12.11 -12.21 -3.15
C THR A 76 -13.44 -12.25 -3.92
N ASN A 77 -14.17 -13.37 -3.92
CA ASN A 77 -15.53 -13.43 -4.48
C ASN A 77 -16.64 -13.42 -3.42
N GLN A 78 -16.28 -13.22 -2.16
CA GLN A 78 -17.22 -13.23 -1.04
C GLN A 78 -17.81 -11.84 -0.83
N ALA A 79 -19.12 -11.73 -1.03
CA ALA A 79 -19.91 -10.59 -0.61
C ALA A 79 -20.26 -10.73 0.88
N GLY A 80 -20.17 -9.65 1.65
CA GLY A 80 -20.48 -9.58 3.08
C GLY A 80 -19.32 -9.02 3.92
N LYS A 81 -18.08 -9.21 3.46
CA LYS A 81 -16.85 -8.78 4.15
C LYS A 81 -16.88 -7.27 4.41
N THR A 82 -16.56 -6.91 5.64
CA THR A 82 -16.34 -5.54 6.12
C THR A 82 -14.95 -5.51 6.73
N ARG A 83 -14.24 -4.39 6.61
CA ARG A 83 -13.09 -4.07 7.45
C ARG A 83 -13.07 -2.56 7.67
N ASP A 84 -12.98 -2.15 8.91
CA ASP A 84 -12.70 -0.78 9.27
C ASP A 84 -11.45 -0.67 10.15
N ASN A 85 -10.85 0.51 10.15
CA ASN A 85 -9.68 0.85 10.95
C ASN A 85 -9.84 2.30 11.43
N TYR A 86 -9.38 2.58 12.64
CA TYR A 86 -9.45 3.90 13.26
C TYR A 86 -8.13 4.22 13.98
N ILE A 87 -7.59 5.40 13.71
CA ILE A 87 -6.46 5.98 14.44
C ILE A 87 -6.93 7.33 14.97
N ALA A 88 -6.92 7.48 16.31
CA ALA A 88 -7.34 8.70 16.97
C ALA A 88 -6.40 9.87 16.66
N GLU A 89 -5.09 9.61 16.71
CA GLU A 89 -4.04 10.57 16.39
C GLU A 89 -2.78 9.85 15.90
N VAL A 90 -2.03 10.47 14.98
CA VAL A 90 -0.71 10.02 14.52
C VAL A 90 0.11 11.21 14.02
N ASN A 91 1.35 11.33 14.48
CA ASN A 91 2.32 12.27 13.90
C ASN A 91 2.87 11.68 12.58
N VAL A 92 2.85 12.48 11.51
CA VAL A 92 3.29 12.09 10.18
C VAL A 92 4.54 12.90 9.82
N PRO A 93 5.73 12.24 9.70
CA PRO A 93 6.97 12.93 9.36
C PRO A 93 6.86 13.77 8.08
N GLY A 94 7.52 14.93 8.07
CA GLY A 94 7.47 15.90 6.97
C GLY A 94 6.16 16.69 6.85
N LEU A 95 5.17 16.43 7.72
CA LEU A 95 3.86 17.11 7.73
C LEU A 95 3.51 17.65 9.12
N GLY A 96 3.32 16.77 10.12
CA GLY A 96 2.72 17.10 11.42
C GLY A 96 1.61 16.12 11.84
N THR A 97 0.78 16.54 12.79
CA THR A 97 -0.21 15.68 13.45
C THR A 97 -1.48 15.50 12.63
N ILE A 98 -1.96 14.26 12.53
CA ILE A 98 -3.23 13.90 11.88
C ILE A 98 -4.15 13.22 12.89
N SER A 99 -5.41 13.65 12.96
CA SER A 99 -6.40 13.11 13.90
C SER A 99 -7.64 12.50 13.22
N GLY A 100 -8.30 11.59 13.94
CA GLY A 100 -9.58 10.97 13.56
C GLY A 100 -9.56 10.26 12.20
N VAL A 101 -8.45 9.59 11.87
CA VAL A 101 -8.34 8.80 10.65
C VAL A 101 -9.29 7.60 10.75
N ARG A 102 -10.30 7.54 9.90
CA ARG A 102 -11.21 6.40 9.79
C ARG A 102 -11.24 5.85 8.38
N THR A 103 -11.17 4.54 8.25
CA THR A 103 -11.31 3.83 6.98
C THR A 103 -12.34 2.72 7.10
N ASP A 104 -13.12 2.49 6.04
CA ASP A 104 -14.16 1.47 5.92
C ASP A 104 -14.11 0.90 4.50
N VAL A 105 -13.97 -0.42 4.38
CA VAL A 105 -14.02 -1.13 3.10
C VAL A 105 -15.01 -2.28 3.19
N GLN A 106 -15.92 -2.38 2.22
CA GLN A 106 -17.02 -3.34 2.25
C GLN A 106 -17.26 -4.01 0.89
N THR A 107 -17.60 -5.29 0.94
CA THR A 107 -18.23 -6.03 -0.16
C THR A 107 -19.63 -6.44 0.29
N ARG A 108 -20.66 -6.26 -0.54
CA ARG A 108 -22.05 -6.60 -0.16
C ARG A 108 -22.86 -7.12 -1.35
N GLN A 109 -23.87 -7.94 -1.05
CA GLN A 109 -24.94 -8.31 -1.97
C GLN A 109 -26.29 -7.91 -1.34
N ARG A 110 -27.16 -7.24 -2.10
CA ARG A 110 -28.53 -6.90 -1.68
C ARG A 110 -29.48 -7.10 -2.87
N LYS A 111 -30.42 -8.05 -2.76
CA LYS A 111 -31.37 -8.43 -3.83
C LYS A 111 -30.64 -8.62 -5.18
N ASN A 112 -30.98 -7.82 -6.20
CA ASN A 112 -30.40 -7.88 -7.54
C ASN A 112 -29.08 -7.10 -7.71
N LYS A 113 -28.53 -6.46 -6.66
CA LYS A 113 -27.29 -5.66 -6.72
C LYS A 113 -26.16 -6.30 -5.91
N VAL A 114 -24.94 -6.21 -6.42
CA VAL A 114 -23.68 -6.46 -5.69
C VAL A 114 -22.83 -5.20 -5.73
N PHE A 115 -22.08 -4.90 -4.68
CA PHE A 115 -21.20 -3.73 -4.67
C PHE A 115 -19.92 -3.93 -3.86
N SER A 116 -18.90 -3.16 -4.26
CA SER A 116 -17.66 -2.88 -3.55
C SER A 116 -17.66 -1.41 -3.14
N LEU A 117 -17.24 -1.11 -1.92
CA LEU A 117 -17.21 0.23 -1.33
C LEU A 117 -15.90 0.42 -0.57
N ALA A 118 -15.33 1.63 -0.68
CA ALA A 118 -14.24 2.13 0.13
C ALA A 118 -14.59 3.56 0.56
N LYS A 119 -14.68 3.83 1.86
CA LYS A 119 -14.87 5.17 2.45
C LYS A 119 -13.71 5.45 3.40
N HIS A 120 -13.06 6.59 3.22
CA HIS A 120 -11.88 6.99 3.98
C HIS A 120 -12.05 8.45 4.38
N SER A 121 -11.76 8.79 5.63
CA SER A 121 -11.88 10.15 6.16
C SER A 121 -10.81 10.44 7.20
N VAL A 122 -10.47 11.72 7.33
CA VAL A 122 -9.53 12.27 8.30
C VAL A 122 -10.24 13.45 8.96
N ALA A 123 -10.24 13.52 10.29
CA ALA A 123 -10.98 14.55 11.02
C ALA A 123 -10.25 15.90 10.94
N ASP A 124 -8.94 15.90 11.19
CA ASP A 124 -8.09 17.08 10.98
C ASP A 124 -6.67 16.67 10.57
N VAL A 125 -6.01 17.54 9.80
CA VAL A 125 -4.59 17.49 9.46
C VAL A 125 -3.98 18.82 9.87
N SER A 126 -3.13 18.81 10.90
CA SER A 126 -2.34 19.96 11.33
C SER A 126 -0.92 19.86 10.76
N ILE A 127 -0.52 20.85 9.98
CA ILE A 127 0.86 21.00 9.51
C ILE A 127 1.65 21.78 10.57
N LEU A 128 2.86 21.28 10.87
CA LEU A 128 3.78 21.77 11.91
C LEU A 128 3.81 23.29 12.06
N ASP A 129 3.87 23.76 13.31
CA ASP A 129 4.14 25.16 13.63
C ASP A 129 5.50 25.58 13.07
N THR A 130 5.47 26.45 12.07
CA THR A 130 6.66 27.09 11.49
C THR A 130 6.78 28.54 11.99
N PRO A 131 7.91 29.23 11.73
CA PRO A 131 8.00 30.68 11.93
C PRO A 131 6.96 31.52 11.15
N LEU A 132 6.24 30.91 10.20
CA LEU A 132 5.14 31.55 9.44
C LEU A 132 3.76 31.31 10.08
N GLY A 133 3.66 30.36 11.03
CA GLY A 133 2.42 29.90 11.63
C GLY A 133 2.14 28.42 11.37
N SER A 134 0.91 27.98 11.65
CA SER A 134 0.41 26.62 11.44
C SER A 134 -0.85 26.58 10.57
N LEU A 135 -1.08 25.42 9.95
CA LEU A 135 -2.16 25.20 8.98
C LEU A 135 -2.98 23.97 9.36
N SER A 136 -4.28 24.13 9.57
CA SER A 136 -5.22 23.03 9.82
C SER A 136 -6.16 22.79 8.63
N ILE A 137 -6.42 21.52 8.33
CA ILE A 137 -7.31 21.09 7.24
C ILE A 137 -8.33 20.11 7.82
N THR A 138 -9.57 20.56 7.97
CA THR A 138 -10.61 19.84 8.70
C THR A 138 -11.53 19.06 7.74
N GLY A 139 -11.88 17.84 8.12
CA GLY A 139 -12.96 17.05 7.50
C GLY A 139 -12.69 16.56 6.08
N VAL A 140 -11.49 16.05 5.83
CA VAL A 140 -11.11 15.49 4.52
C VAL A 140 -11.73 14.10 4.34
N SER A 141 -12.42 13.83 3.24
CA SER A 141 -12.93 12.47 2.95
C SER A 141 -12.94 12.10 1.47
N ALA A 142 -12.86 10.79 1.20
CA ALA A 142 -13.06 10.21 -0.11
C ALA A 142 -13.90 8.93 -0.03
N THR A 143 -14.84 8.78 -0.97
CA THR A 143 -15.64 7.57 -1.14
C THR A 143 -15.54 7.07 -2.58
N SER A 144 -15.21 5.79 -2.75
CA SER A 144 -15.24 5.07 -4.03
C SER A 144 -16.22 3.91 -3.94
N ARG A 145 -17.17 3.83 -4.88
CA ARG A 145 -18.18 2.76 -4.95
C ARG A 145 -18.27 2.20 -6.36
N VAL A 146 -18.31 0.87 -6.45
CA VAL A 146 -18.65 0.15 -7.68
C VAL A 146 -19.80 -0.80 -7.41
N THR A 147 -20.86 -0.69 -8.21
CA THR A 147 -22.08 -1.51 -8.11
C THR A 147 -22.33 -2.22 -9.43
N TYR A 148 -22.79 -3.47 -9.38
CA TYR A 148 -23.36 -4.16 -10.55
C TYR A 148 -24.80 -4.57 -10.27
N THR A 149 -25.71 -4.15 -11.15
CA THR A 149 -27.13 -4.57 -11.14
C THR A 149 -27.32 -5.76 -12.08
N LYS A 150 -27.89 -6.86 -11.57
CA LYS A 150 -28.10 -8.11 -12.32
C LYS A 150 -29.24 -8.05 -13.33
N SER A 151 -30.32 -7.32 -13.02
CA SER A 151 -31.58 -7.29 -13.77
C SER A 151 -32.35 -5.97 -13.58
N GLY A 152 -33.25 -5.64 -14.52
CA GLY A 152 -33.96 -4.36 -14.60
C GLY A 152 -33.35 -3.42 -15.65
N PRO A 153 -33.92 -2.21 -15.87
CA PRO A 153 -33.36 -1.21 -16.79
C PRO A 153 -31.96 -0.76 -16.35
N ASP A 154 -31.71 -0.78 -15.05
CA ASP A 154 -30.49 -0.34 -14.36
C ASP A 154 -29.30 -1.32 -14.47
N LYS A 155 -29.38 -2.32 -15.37
CA LYS A 155 -28.49 -3.48 -15.50
C LYS A 155 -27.07 -3.10 -15.94
N GLY A 156 -26.07 -3.75 -15.33
CA GLY A 156 -24.65 -3.52 -15.63
C GLY A 156 -23.91 -2.78 -14.51
N PHE A 157 -22.72 -2.27 -14.84
CA PHE A 157 -21.84 -1.58 -13.89
C PHE A 157 -22.18 -0.10 -13.76
N LYS A 158 -22.28 0.36 -12.50
CA LYS A 158 -22.28 1.77 -12.11
C LYS A 158 -21.12 2.04 -11.15
N THR A 159 -20.40 3.10 -11.41
CA THR A 159 -19.34 3.67 -10.56
C THR A 159 -19.89 4.91 -9.86
N ALA A 160 -19.25 5.30 -8.76
CA ALA A 160 -19.44 6.60 -8.13
C ALA A 160 -18.21 6.94 -7.27
N THR A 161 -17.74 8.17 -7.39
CA THR A 161 -16.66 8.78 -6.62
C THR A 161 -17.16 10.08 -5.98
N ASN A 162 -16.64 10.40 -4.80
CA ASN A 162 -16.95 11.63 -4.08
C ASN A 162 -15.78 11.99 -3.18
N THR A 163 -15.42 13.27 -3.12
CA THR A 163 -14.37 13.82 -2.27
C THR A 163 -14.88 15.07 -1.57
N SER A 164 -14.52 15.26 -0.31
CA SER A 164 -14.91 16.43 0.49
C SER A 164 -13.75 16.97 1.32
N VAL A 165 -13.80 18.27 1.59
CA VAL A 165 -13.00 18.98 2.60
C VAL A 165 -13.98 19.96 3.27
N LEU A 166 -13.96 20.09 4.60
CA LEU A 166 -14.90 20.98 5.31
C LEU A 166 -14.33 22.38 5.51
N GLY A 167 -13.01 22.53 5.63
CA GLY A 167 -12.36 23.84 5.74
C GLY A 167 -10.84 23.73 5.78
N ILE A 168 -10.19 24.86 5.48
CA ILE A 168 -8.74 25.06 5.59
C ILE A 168 -8.52 26.35 6.36
N LYS A 169 -7.70 26.33 7.41
CA LYS A 169 -7.43 27.49 8.27
C LYS A 169 -5.94 27.69 8.48
N LEU A 170 -5.45 28.85 8.09
CA LEU A 170 -4.10 29.32 8.40
C LEU A 170 -4.16 30.14 9.69
N GLN A 171 -3.34 29.79 10.69
CA GLN A 171 -3.11 30.58 11.89
C GLN A 171 -1.70 31.19 11.76
N PRO A 172 -1.56 32.46 11.33
CA PRO A 172 -0.24 33.05 11.14
C PRO A 172 0.50 33.22 12.48
N ALA A 173 1.83 33.28 12.40
CA ALA A 173 2.67 33.63 13.54
C ALA A 173 2.41 35.07 14.05
N GLY A 174 2.86 35.36 15.27
CA GLY A 174 2.78 36.71 15.86
C GLY A 174 1.40 37.12 16.40
N GLY A 175 0.46 36.17 16.58
CA GLY A 175 -0.84 36.45 17.21
C GLY A 175 -1.88 37.11 16.29
N LEU A 176 -1.64 37.13 14.98
CA LEU A 176 -2.62 37.55 13.98
C LEU A 176 -3.85 36.62 13.98
N PRO A 177 -5.05 37.10 13.61
CA PRO A 177 -6.26 36.27 13.60
C PRO A 177 -6.19 35.14 12.55
N ALA A 178 -6.74 33.98 12.91
CA ALA A 178 -6.87 32.84 12.00
C ALA A 178 -7.67 33.19 10.74
N GLN A 179 -7.12 32.86 9.57
CA GLN A 179 -7.72 33.10 8.27
C GLN A 179 -8.30 31.80 7.72
N THR A 180 -9.57 31.81 7.31
CA THR A 180 -10.17 30.68 6.57
C THR A 180 -9.85 30.85 5.09
N LEU A 181 -9.16 29.87 4.52
CA LEU A 181 -8.81 29.87 3.10
C LEU A 181 -9.97 29.30 2.26
N PRO A 182 -10.13 29.71 0.99
CA PRO A 182 -11.06 29.05 0.08
C PRO A 182 -10.70 27.57 -0.06
N LEU A 183 -11.66 26.72 -0.45
CA LEU A 183 -11.36 25.33 -0.79
C LEU A 183 -10.72 25.26 -2.20
N PRO A 184 -9.78 24.32 -2.44
CA PRO A 184 -9.09 24.23 -3.72
C PRO A 184 -10.05 23.70 -4.79
N THR A 185 -9.85 24.13 -6.04
CA THR A 185 -10.58 23.59 -7.20
C THR A 185 -9.62 22.71 -8.04
N PRO A 186 -10.11 22.00 -9.09
CA PRO A 186 -9.24 21.18 -9.93
C PRO A 186 -8.14 21.97 -10.66
N ASP A 187 -8.44 23.24 -10.98
CA ASP A 187 -7.59 24.13 -11.78
C ASP A 187 -6.96 25.27 -10.94
N GLN A 188 -7.38 25.43 -9.68
CA GLN A 188 -6.85 26.42 -8.75
C GLN A 188 -6.41 25.75 -7.43
N PRO A 189 -5.11 25.41 -7.29
CA PRO A 189 -4.54 25.04 -6.01
C PRO A 189 -4.47 26.24 -5.06
N ILE A 190 -4.29 25.97 -3.77
CA ILE A 190 -4.01 26.98 -2.75
C ILE A 190 -2.51 26.92 -2.46
N GLU A 191 -1.81 28.02 -2.74
CA GLU A 191 -0.40 28.17 -2.38
C GLU A 191 -0.30 29.03 -1.12
N ILE A 192 0.39 28.51 -0.11
CA ILE A 192 0.71 29.24 1.12
C ILE A 192 2.23 29.43 1.13
N PRO A 193 2.73 30.65 0.83
CA PRO A 193 4.16 30.91 0.64
C PRO A 193 5.01 30.39 1.80
N GLY A 194 6.06 29.64 1.47
CA GLY A 194 6.99 29.05 2.46
C GLY A 194 6.42 27.90 3.31
N LEU A 195 5.14 27.54 3.17
CA LEU A 195 4.47 26.50 3.94
C LEU A 195 4.10 25.29 3.09
N ALA A 196 3.07 25.42 2.25
CA ALA A 196 2.52 24.28 1.51
C ALA A 196 1.67 24.70 0.30
N THR A 197 1.59 23.81 -0.69
CA THR A 197 0.62 23.87 -1.78
C THR A 197 -0.42 22.76 -1.60
N ILE A 198 -1.71 23.14 -1.48
CA ILE A 198 -2.84 22.23 -1.35
C ILE A 198 -3.59 22.17 -2.68
N SER A 199 -3.81 20.98 -3.22
CA SER A 199 -4.60 20.75 -4.45
C SER A 199 -5.58 19.60 -4.28
N LEU A 200 -6.68 19.61 -5.05
CA LEU A 200 -7.61 18.49 -5.08
C LEU A 200 -6.95 17.22 -5.62
N GLY A 201 -7.25 16.10 -4.98
CA GLY A 201 -6.86 14.79 -5.46
C GLY A 201 -7.68 14.36 -6.68
N LYS A 202 -7.18 13.33 -7.39
CA LYS A 202 -7.80 12.86 -8.64
C LYS A 202 -8.86 11.80 -8.35
N SER A 203 -10.04 11.97 -8.96
CA SER A 203 -11.08 10.93 -9.05
C SER A 203 -11.07 10.27 -10.43
N ILE A 204 -11.23 8.94 -10.46
CA ILE A 204 -11.17 8.14 -11.68
C ILE A 204 -12.26 7.07 -11.64
N GLU A 205 -13.16 7.12 -12.62
CA GLU A 205 -14.19 6.12 -12.84
C GLU A 205 -14.00 5.44 -14.20
N LYS A 206 -13.91 4.11 -14.21
CA LYS A 206 -13.74 3.31 -15.44
C LYS A 206 -14.63 2.08 -15.38
N LYS A 207 -15.34 1.77 -16.47
CA LYS A 207 -16.22 0.60 -16.59
C LYS A 207 -16.15 0.00 -18.00
N ASN A 208 -16.25 -1.32 -18.11
CA ASN A 208 -16.40 -2.06 -19.36
C ASN A 208 -17.43 -3.20 -19.17
N ARG A 209 -17.43 -4.21 -20.06
CA ARG A 209 -18.37 -5.35 -19.96
C ARG A 209 -17.97 -6.38 -18.89
N GLN A 210 -16.69 -6.41 -18.50
CA GLN A 210 -16.06 -7.39 -17.60
C GLN A 210 -15.91 -6.87 -16.16
N GLY A 211 -15.79 -5.55 -15.96
CA GLY A 211 -15.59 -4.96 -14.64
C GLY A 211 -15.69 -3.44 -14.62
N ALA A 212 -15.56 -2.90 -13.42
CA ALA A 212 -15.46 -1.47 -13.19
C ALA A 212 -14.60 -1.13 -11.96
N THR A 213 -14.02 0.07 -11.97
CA THR A 213 -13.14 0.62 -10.95
C THR A 213 -13.59 2.05 -10.64
N ALA A 214 -13.71 2.36 -9.35
CA ALA A 214 -13.82 3.71 -8.82
C ALA A 214 -12.59 3.98 -7.94
N TYR A 215 -12.00 5.15 -8.08
CA TYR A 215 -10.84 5.61 -7.31
C TYR A 215 -11.03 7.08 -7.00
N ALA A 216 -10.73 7.50 -5.78
CA ALA A 216 -10.72 8.90 -5.40
C ALA A 216 -9.68 9.16 -4.31
N ASN A 217 -8.81 10.14 -4.53
CA ASN A 217 -7.96 10.75 -3.50
C ASN A 217 -8.53 12.15 -3.23
N ALA A 218 -8.65 12.58 -1.97
CA ALA A 218 -9.30 13.87 -1.66
C ALA A 218 -8.37 15.06 -1.85
N LEU A 219 -7.14 15.00 -1.33
CA LEU A 219 -6.15 16.09 -1.41
C LEU A 219 -4.74 15.57 -1.71
N PHE A 220 -3.97 16.41 -2.39
CA PHE A 220 -2.51 16.41 -2.33
C PHE A 220 -2.06 17.65 -1.56
N ILE A 221 -1.18 17.45 -0.59
CA ILE A 221 -0.49 18.52 0.16
C ILE A 221 0.98 18.37 -0.18
N HIS A 222 1.60 19.39 -0.77
CA HIS A 222 3.04 19.46 -0.96
C HIS A 222 3.60 20.44 0.08
N VAL A 223 4.39 19.95 1.03
CA VAL A 223 4.98 20.74 2.12
C VAL A 223 6.35 21.24 1.67
N ILE A 224 6.47 22.55 1.53
CA ILE A 224 7.61 23.20 0.85
C ILE A 224 8.92 23.07 1.66
N PRO A 225 8.96 23.33 2.99
CA PRO A 225 10.20 23.19 3.77
C PRO A 225 10.80 21.79 3.82
N THR A 226 10.06 20.76 3.42
CA THR A 226 10.44 19.35 3.54
C THR A 226 10.42 18.60 2.21
N ASP A 227 10.12 19.26 1.08
CA ASP A 227 9.86 18.68 -0.27
C ASP A 227 8.91 17.45 -0.24
N THR A 228 7.96 17.45 0.71
CA THR A 228 7.20 16.26 1.08
C THR A 228 5.80 16.29 0.49
N THR A 229 5.42 15.24 -0.27
CA THR A 229 4.08 15.15 -0.88
C THR A 229 3.18 14.15 -0.15
N VAL A 230 2.16 14.65 0.56
CA VAL A 230 1.18 13.85 1.30
C VAL A 230 -0.13 13.71 0.52
N LYS A 231 -0.64 12.47 0.47
CA LYS A 231 -1.89 12.10 -0.22
C LYS A 231 -2.96 11.81 0.83
N VAL A 232 -3.96 12.68 0.98
CA VAL A 232 -4.97 12.60 2.06
C VAL A 232 -6.30 12.02 1.57
N ALA A 233 -6.87 11.15 2.40
CA ALA A 233 -8.07 10.34 2.20
C ALA A 233 -8.12 9.70 0.81
N ARG A 234 -7.46 8.53 0.67
CA ARG A 234 -7.53 7.73 -0.56
C ARG A 234 -8.53 6.60 -0.40
N SER A 235 -9.42 6.47 -1.38
CA SER A 235 -10.37 5.37 -1.55
C SER A 235 -10.20 4.71 -2.91
N ALA A 236 -10.38 3.39 -2.98
CA ALA A 236 -10.47 2.66 -4.24
C ALA A 236 -11.37 1.42 -4.09
N ALA A 237 -12.27 1.23 -5.05
CA ALA A 237 -13.16 0.08 -5.13
C ALA A 237 -13.14 -0.49 -6.56
N LYS A 238 -13.17 -1.82 -6.68
CA LYS A 238 -13.18 -2.56 -7.95
C LYS A 238 -14.14 -3.74 -7.87
N LEU A 239 -14.85 -3.97 -8.96
CA LEU A 239 -15.77 -5.10 -9.12
C LEU A 239 -15.61 -5.69 -10.52
N GLU A 240 -15.34 -6.98 -10.60
CA GLU A 240 -15.16 -7.73 -11.85
C GLU A 240 -16.16 -8.89 -11.89
N ARG A 241 -16.60 -9.32 -13.08
CA ARG A 241 -17.49 -10.49 -13.28
C ARG A 241 -16.77 -11.58 -14.06
N GLY A 242 -17.09 -12.84 -13.77
CA GLY A 242 -16.45 -13.99 -14.43
C GLY A 242 -15.55 -14.82 -13.51
N ALA A 243 -15.68 -14.68 -12.18
CA ALA A 243 -15.09 -15.64 -11.25
C ALA A 243 -15.86 -16.98 -11.36
N VAL A 244 -15.19 -18.03 -11.88
CA VAL A 244 -15.82 -19.32 -12.23
C VAL A 244 -15.13 -20.51 -11.55
N SER A 245 -13.83 -20.46 -11.28
CA SER A 245 -13.08 -21.55 -10.64
C SER A 245 -11.81 -21.13 -9.88
N GLY A 246 -11.43 -19.86 -9.93
CA GLY A 246 -10.45 -19.30 -9.02
C GLY A 246 -10.50 -17.78 -8.93
N ILE A 247 -9.93 -17.26 -7.85
CA ILE A 247 -9.57 -15.85 -7.72
C ILE A 247 -8.06 -15.73 -7.84
N PHE A 248 -7.63 -14.88 -8.77
CA PHE A 248 -6.22 -14.63 -9.03
C PHE A 248 -5.71 -13.51 -8.12
N ASN A 249 -4.50 -13.71 -7.58
CA ASN A 249 -3.74 -12.68 -6.88
C ASN A 249 -2.30 -12.79 -7.39
N GLY A 250 -1.98 -11.99 -8.41
CA GLY A 250 -0.72 -12.01 -9.13
C GLY A 250 -0.12 -10.61 -9.27
N ASN A 251 1.21 -10.56 -9.33
CA ASN A 251 1.99 -9.35 -9.56
C ASN A 251 3.35 -9.74 -10.18
N SER A 252 3.78 -8.97 -11.18
CA SER A 252 5.12 -9.08 -11.78
C SER A 252 5.81 -7.71 -11.85
N SER A 253 6.95 -7.60 -11.15
CA SER A 253 7.74 -6.36 -11.02
C SER A 253 9.16 -6.62 -11.54
N PRO A 254 9.65 -5.90 -12.57
CA PRO A 254 11.05 -6.04 -12.99
C PRO A 254 12.01 -5.58 -11.89
N VAL A 255 11.64 -4.50 -11.19
CA VAL A 255 12.35 -3.95 -10.04
C VAL A 255 11.32 -3.72 -8.93
N ARG A 256 11.65 -4.17 -7.71
CA ARG A 256 10.95 -3.84 -6.48
C ARG A 256 11.98 -3.56 -5.38
N ALA A 257 12.35 -2.29 -5.26
CA ALA A 257 13.00 -1.76 -4.06
C ALA A 257 11.98 -1.66 -2.91
N ASP A 258 12.42 -2.08 -1.74
CA ASP A 258 11.86 -1.72 -0.46
C ASP A 258 12.94 -0.85 0.24
N VAL A 259 12.66 0.47 0.41
CA VAL A 259 13.53 1.56 0.96
C VAL A 259 14.44 2.31 -0.06
N ILE A 260 14.80 3.56 0.29
CA ILE A 260 15.53 4.66 -0.41
C ILE A 260 14.94 5.23 -1.73
N GLY A 261 14.46 6.48 -1.65
CA GLY A 261 14.55 7.47 -2.75
C GLY A 261 13.74 7.24 -4.03
N ASP A 262 14.25 7.80 -5.13
CA ASP A 262 13.56 7.87 -6.44
C ASP A 262 13.38 6.50 -7.14
N LEU A 263 14.05 5.45 -6.64
CA LEU A 263 13.82 4.03 -6.99
C LEU A 263 12.33 3.67 -7.03
N ILE A 264 11.57 4.27 -6.09
CA ILE A 264 10.13 4.08 -5.91
C ILE A 264 9.34 4.44 -7.18
N ARG A 265 9.78 5.42 -7.99
CA ARG A 265 9.00 5.93 -9.13
C ARG A 265 8.95 4.95 -10.31
N VAL A 266 10.07 4.31 -10.67
CA VAL A 266 10.17 3.56 -11.93
C VAL A 266 9.68 2.11 -11.82
N GLY A 267 9.96 1.44 -10.69
CA GLY A 267 9.42 0.09 -10.44
C GLY A 267 7.88 0.03 -10.51
N ARG A 268 7.21 1.12 -10.10
CA ARG A 268 5.74 1.29 -10.21
C ARG A 268 5.23 1.34 -11.66
N ALA A 269 6.02 1.84 -12.60
CA ALA A 269 5.58 2.06 -13.99
C ALA A 269 5.42 0.73 -14.76
N VAL A 270 6.46 -0.11 -14.73
CA VAL A 270 6.51 -1.38 -15.47
C VAL A 270 5.78 -2.52 -14.72
N ASN A 271 5.49 -2.36 -13.43
CA ASN A 271 4.76 -3.37 -12.64
C ASN A 271 3.39 -3.75 -13.25
N SER A 272 3.13 -5.05 -13.40
CA SER A 272 1.79 -5.57 -13.72
C SER A 272 1.14 -6.21 -12.49
N ILE A 273 -0.18 -6.02 -12.36
CA ILE A 273 -1.02 -6.65 -11.34
C ILE A 273 -2.11 -7.45 -12.05
N MET A 274 -2.27 -8.71 -11.66
CA MET A 274 -3.25 -9.61 -12.25
C MET A 274 -4.68 -9.16 -11.88
N PRO A 275 -5.62 -9.04 -12.84
CA PRO A 275 -7.03 -8.82 -12.51
C PRO A 275 -7.56 -10.01 -11.71
N CYS A 276 -8.50 -9.79 -10.80
CA CYS A 276 -8.93 -10.83 -9.85
C CYS A 276 -9.61 -12.03 -10.54
N THR A 277 -10.15 -11.81 -11.75
CA THR A 277 -10.74 -12.83 -12.64
C THR A 277 -9.75 -13.44 -13.64
N GLY A 278 -8.52 -12.92 -13.75
CA GLY A 278 -7.54 -13.26 -14.79
C GLY A 278 -7.59 -12.30 -15.99
N THR A 279 -6.94 -12.66 -17.10
CA THR A 279 -6.86 -11.85 -18.33
C THR A 279 -7.67 -12.45 -19.48
N ASP A 280 -8.65 -13.31 -19.19
CA ASP A 280 -9.44 -14.08 -20.16
C ASP A 280 -8.60 -14.87 -21.19
N GLY A 281 -7.34 -15.19 -20.84
CA GLY A 281 -6.37 -15.86 -21.71
C GLY A 281 -5.55 -14.93 -22.62
N GLU A 282 -5.75 -13.61 -22.56
CA GLU A 282 -4.91 -12.63 -23.26
C GLU A 282 -3.56 -12.45 -22.57
N LEU A 283 -2.49 -12.22 -23.35
CA LEU A 283 -1.19 -11.81 -22.82
C LEU A 283 -1.20 -10.29 -22.62
N LYS A 284 -0.87 -9.81 -21.42
CA LYS A 284 -0.62 -8.39 -21.14
C LYS A 284 0.86 -8.21 -20.84
N LYS A 285 1.54 -7.36 -21.63
CA LYS A 285 2.96 -7.01 -21.47
C LYS A 285 3.12 -5.52 -21.13
N LYS A 286 4.14 -5.21 -20.34
CA LYS A 286 4.73 -3.89 -20.13
C LYS A 286 6.24 -3.97 -20.33
N SER A 287 6.86 -2.86 -20.73
CA SER A 287 8.32 -2.71 -20.79
C SER A 287 8.74 -1.24 -20.73
N ALA A 288 9.97 -0.99 -20.27
CA ALA A 288 10.70 0.27 -20.38
C ALA A 288 12.07 0.01 -21.02
N ALA A 289 12.66 1.03 -21.66
CA ALA A 289 13.95 0.89 -22.35
C ALA A 289 15.12 0.87 -21.35
N SER A 290 15.19 1.86 -20.47
CA SER A 290 16.15 1.97 -19.37
C SER A 290 15.46 2.50 -18.11
N VAL A 291 16.09 2.24 -16.96
CA VAL A 291 15.60 2.56 -15.62
C VAL A 291 16.81 2.91 -14.76
N ASN A 292 17.05 4.19 -14.50
CA ASN A 292 18.09 4.60 -13.55
C ASN A 292 17.53 4.57 -12.11
N LEU A 293 18.29 4.02 -11.17
CA LEU A 293 17.90 3.79 -9.78
C LEU A 293 18.93 4.48 -8.86
N ALA A 294 18.93 5.82 -8.89
CA ALA A 294 20.05 6.67 -8.48
C ALA A 294 21.33 6.40 -9.29
N ASP A 295 22.36 7.25 -9.15
CA ASP A 295 23.55 7.29 -10.01
C ASP A 295 24.44 6.03 -9.96
N GLN A 296 24.08 5.06 -9.13
CA GLN A 296 24.87 3.86 -8.83
C GLN A 296 24.27 2.56 -9.40
N VAL A 297 22.99 2.54 -9.77
CA VAL A 297 22.28 1.33 -10.21
C VAL A 297 21.49 1.58 -11.49
N VAL A 298 21.99 1.06 -12.61
CA VAL A 298 21.32 1.17 -13.92
C VAL A 298 20.65 -0.16 -14.26
N VAL A 299 19.40 -0.12 -14.72
CA VAL A 299 18.62 -1.31 -15.09
C VAL A 299 18.02 -1.14 -16.49
N ASP A 300 18.47 -1.93 -17.46
CA ASP A 300 18.03 -1.84 -18.84
C ASP A 300 17.03 -2.93 -19.24
N GLY A 301 16.21 -2.64 -20.25
CA GLY A 301 15.27 -3.59 -20.87
C GLY A 301 14.20 -4.17 -19.92
N ALA A 302 13.84 -3.44 -18.86
CA ALA A 302 12.90 -3.89 -17.85
C ALA A 302 11.53 -4.28 -18.44
N TYR A 303 11.02 -5.48 -18.16
CA TYR A 303 9.74 -5.97 -18.67
C TYR A 303 8.93 -6.81 -17.67
N SER A 304 7.62 -6.79 -17.84
CA SER A 304 6.64 -7.60 -17.09
C SER A 304 5.61 -8.17 -18.06
N GLN A 305 5.22 -9.43 -17.86
CA GLN A 305 4.20 -10.12 -18.65
C GLN A 305 3.29 -10.96 -17.76
N GLN A 306 1.98 -10.87 -18.00
CA GLN A 306 0.97 -11.64 -17.27
C GLN A 306 -0.08 -12.24 -18.20
N ARG A 307 -0.48 -13.49 -17.93
CA ARG A 307 -1.51 -14.21 -18.69
C ARG A 307 -2.26 -15.17 -17.77
N ALA A 308 -3.59 -15.08 -17.70
CA ALA A 308 -4.42 -15.96 -16.88
C ALA A 308 -5.78 -16.25 -17.52
N ASN A 309 -6.28 -17.48 -17.37
CA ASN A 309 -7.57 -17.93 -17.87
C ASN A 309 -8.25 -18.87 -16.85
N GLN A 310 -9.58 -18.87 -16.79
CA GLN A 310 -10.35 -19.81 -15.99
C GLN A 310 -11.60 -20.32 -16.71
N VAL A 311 -11.85 -21.62 -16.56
CA VAL A 311 -13.03 -22.36 -17.02
C VAL A 311 -13.55 -23.23 -15.88
N LYS A 312 -14.76 -23.80 -16.01
CA LYS A 312 -15.35 -24.65 -14.97
C LYS A 312 -14.41 -25.80 -14.57
N GLY A 313 -13.97 -25.82 -13.32
CA GLY A 313 -13.08 -26.83 -12.75
C GLY A 313 -11.57 -26.60 -12.94
N ARG A 314 -11.15 -25.57 -13.72
CA ARG A 314 -9.74 -25.26 -13.99
C ARG A 314 -9.47 -23.76 -14.07
N ALA A 315 -8.48 -23.28 -13.31
CA ALA A 315 -7.93 -21.94 -13.46
C ALA A 315 -6.40 -22.03 -13.60
N SER A 316 -5.82 -21.28 -14.53
CA SER A 316 -4.38 -21.33 -14.79
C SER A 316 -3.85 -19.95 -15.17
N GLY A 317 -2.65 -19.62 -14.70
CA GLY A 317 -1.99 -18.39 -15.07
C GLY A 317 -0.47 -18.44 -14.95
N THR A 318 0.13 -17.41 -15.51
CA THR A 318 1.55 -17.16 -15.66
C THR A 318 1.82 -15.71 -15.31
N GLU A 319 2.85 -15.49 -14.50
CA GLU A 319 3.44 -14.19 -14.17
C GLU A 319 4.92 -14.24 -14.51
N GLU A 320 5.44 -13.21 -15.16
CA GLU A 320 6.81 -13.14 -15.65
C GLU A 320 7.35 -11.72 -15.52
N SER A 321 8.60 -11.58 -15.12
CA SER A 321 9.33 -10.30 -15.18
C SER A 321 10.80 -10.54 -15.46
N GLY A 322 11.49 -9.51 -15.93
CA GLY A 322 12.92 -9.56 -16.16
C GLY A 322 13.51 -8.22 -16.56
N VAL A 323 14.83 -8.19 -16.66
CA VAL A 323 15.65 -7.04 -17.07
C VAL A 323 16.75 -7.55 -18.01
N ALA A 324 17.17 -6.75 -18.98
CA ALA A 324 18.20 -7.11 -19.95
C ALA A 324 19.62 -7.00 -19.35
N LYS A 325 19.89 -5.93 -18.59
CA LYS A 325 21.14 -5.68 -17.87
C LYS A 325 20.85 -5.00 -16.53
N ILE A 326 21.68 -5.28 -15.53
CA ILE A 326 21.89 -4.43 -14.36
C ILE A 326 23.37 -4.02 -14.35
N SER A 327 23.66 -2.77 -13.99
CA SER A 327 24.99 -2.31 -13.57
C SER A 327 24.92 -1.79 -12.14
N LEU A 328 25.87 -2.17 -11.29
CA LEU A 328 26.10 -1.61 -9.95
C LEU A 328 27.48 -0.96 -9.91
N GLY A 329 27.60 0.20 -9.26
CA GLY A 329 28.89 0.85 -8.96
C GLY A 329 29.72 1.21 -10.19
N GLY A 330 29.07 1.70 -11.26
CA GLY A 330 29.76 2.06 -12.51
C GLY A 330 30.32 0.87 -13.27
N ASP A 331 29.46 -0.14 -13.54
CA ASP A 331 29.82 -1.43 -14.17
C ASP A 331 30.82 -2.29 -13.35
N ALA A 332 31.10 -1.96 -12.08
CA ALA A 332 31.90 -2.80 -11.17
C ALA A 332 31.29 -4.20 -10.96
N LEU A 333 29.96 -4.30 -10.93
CA LEU A 333 29.22 -5.55 -11.12
C LEU A 333 28.16 -5.35 -12.22
N VAL A 334 28.14 -6.25 -13.18
CA VAL A 334 27.13 -6.33 -14.26
C VAL A 334 26.44 -7.69 -14.23
N ILE A 335 25.11 -7.70 -14.35
CA ILE A 335 24.32 -8.94 -14.39
C ILE A 335 23.35 -8.89 -15.57
N GLU A 336 23.40 -9.90 -16.44
CA GLU A 336 22.67 -9.90 -17.71
C GLU A 336 21.50 -10.89 -17.76
N GLY A 337 20.48 -10.53 -18.54
CA GLY A 337 19.40 -11.42 -18.98
C GLY A 337 18.57 -12.05 -17.87
N LEU A 338 18.37 -11.34 -16.76
CA LEU A 338 17.59 -11.81 -15.62
C LEU A 338 16.10 -11.96 -15.97
N GLN A 339 15.54 -13.10 -15.61
CA GLN A 339 14.12 -13.42 -15.76
C GLN A 339 13.64 -14.24 -14.54
N ALA A 340 12.43 -13.97 -14.07
CA ALA A 340 11.68 -14.87 -13.21
C ALA A 340 10.30 -15.15 -13.80
N LYS A 341 9.86 -16.40 -13.71
CA LYS A 341 8.54 -16.83 -14.17
C LYS A 341 7.88 -17.78 -13.17
N VAL A 342 6.62 -17.50 -12.85
CA VAL A 342 5.76 -18.37 -12.04
C VAL A 342 4.59 -18.85 -12.88
N ASN A 343 4.32 -20.15 -12.84
CA ASN A 343 3.17 -20.79 -13.46
C ASN A 343 2.35 -21.51 -12.38
N VAL A 344 1.06 -21.19 -12.27
CA VAL A 344 0.15 -21.83 -11.31
C VAL A 344 -1.06 -22.39 -12.05
N VAL A 345 -1.40 -23.66 -11.75
CA VAL A 345 -2.55 -24.35 -12.33
C VAL A 345 -3.37 -24.98 -11.21
N ARG A 346 -4.60 -24.50 -11.04
CA ARG A 346 -5.63 -25.09 -10.19
C ARG A 346 -6.53 -25.99 -11.05
N LYS A 347 -6.63 -27.28 -10.72
CA LYS A 347 -7.54 -28.25 -11.36
C LYS A 347 -8.13 -29.17 -10.28
N GLY A 348 -9.45 -29.29 -10.20
CA GLY A 348 -10.12 -30.25 -9.30
C GLY A 348 -9.64 -30.15 -7.84
N GLY A 349 -9.63 -28.95 -7.26
CA GLY A 349 -9.17 -28.70 -5.89
C GLY A 349 -7.65 -28.59 -5.71
N LYS A 350 -6.86 -29.37 -6.46
CA LYS A 350 -5.39 -29.38 -6.40
C LYS A 350 -4.78 -28.13 -7.09
N VAL A 351 -3.59 -27.70 -6.64
CA VAL A 351 -2.86 -26.53 -7.19
C VAL A 351 -1.39 -26.88 -7.46
N THR A 352 -1.07 -27.09 -8.73
CA THR A 352 0.31 -27.25 -9.23
C THR A 352 0.98 -25.88 -9.33
N LYS A 353 2.24 -25.80 -8.91
CA LYS A 353 3.02 -24.55 -8.82
C LYS A 353 4.42 -24.82 -9.36
N ASN A 354 4.78 -24.19 -10.47
CA ASN A 354 6.14 -24.21 -11.01
C ASN A 354 6.72 -22.79 -11.01
N GLY A 355 8.02 -22.68 -10.79
CA GLY A 355 8.72 -21.40 -10.77
C GLY A 355 10.17 -21.57 -11.19
N PHE A 356 10.60 -20.76 -12.14
CA PHE A 356 11.97 -20.75 -12.63
C PHE A 356 12.51 -19.32 -12.68
N THR A 357 13.83 -19.24 -12.67
CA THR A 357 14.60 -18.06 -12.99
C THR A 357 15.52 -18.38 -14.16
N LYS A 358 16.03 -17.35 -14.81
CA LYS A 358 17.15 -17.42 -15.74
C LYS A 358 18.01 -16.17 -15.53
N PHE A 359 19.31 -16.31 -15.74
CA PHE A 359 20.25 -15.22 -16.04
C PHE A 359 21.02 -15.62 -17.31
N VAL A 360 21.78 -14.70 -17.89
CA VAL A 360 22.63 -14.94 -19.08
C VAL A 360 24.11 -14.96 -18.71
N GLY A 361 24.54 -14.06 -17.82
CA GLY A 361 25.90 -13.99 -17.33
C GLY A 361 26.04 -12.99 -16.19
N ILE A 362 27.19 -13.04 -15.50
CA ILE A 362 27.59 -12.09 -14.47
C ILE A 362 29.04 -11.69 -14.76
N THR A 363 29.35 -10.41 -14.61
CA THR A 363 30.69 -9.84 -14.79
C THR A 363 31.02 -8.98 -13.57
N ALA A 364 32.14 -9.28 -12.90
CA ALA A 364 32.64 -8.51 -11.77
C ALA A 364 34.05 -8.00 -12.09
N GLY A 365 34.33 -6.72 -11.85
CA GLY A 365 35.64 -6.12 -12.18
C GLY A 365 36.04 -6.25 -13.66
N GLY A 366 35.06 -6.31 -14.57
CA GLY A 366 35.29 -6.56 -16.00
C GLY A 366 35.55 -8.01 -16.41
N GLN A 367 35.55 -8.97 -15.48
CA GLN A 367 35.74 -10.40 -15.75
C GLN A 367 34.44 -11.18 -15.54
N ALA A 368 34.12 -12.11 -16.45
CA ALA A 368 32.97 -13.00 -16.29
C ALA A 368 33.16 -13.93 -15.06
N GLN A 369 32.08 -14.15 -14.31
CA GLN A 369 32.06 -14.97 -13.09
C GLN A 369 30.91 -15.98 -13.18
N GLU A 370 31.13 -17.22 -12.74
CA GLU A 370 30.04 -18.17 -12.50
C GLU A 370 29.35 -17.91 -11.16
N LEU A 371 28.08 -18.33 -11.05
CA LEU A 371 27.24 -18.02 -9.88
C LEU A 371 27.74 -18.63 -8.57
N ASP A 372 28.48 -19.74 -8.62
CA ASP A 372 29.08 -20.42 -7.47
C ASP A 372 30.47 -19.86 -7.08
N GLN A 373 31.02 -18.96 -7.90
CA GLN A 373 32.29 -18.26 -7.63
C GLN A 373 32.11 -16.93 -6.89
N LEU A 374 30.89 -16.39 -6.87
CA LEU A 374 30.57 -15.17 -6.14
C LEU A 374 30.49 -15.44 -4.63
N PRO A 375 31.16 -14.64 -3.78
CA PRO A 375 30.92 -14.69 -2.34
C PRO A 375 29.50 -14.16 -2.03
N GLU A 376 28.89 -14.61 -0.94
CA GLU A 376 27.53 -14.17 -0.56
C GLU A 376 27.43 -12.65 -0.38
N THR A 377 28.53 -12.02 0.04
CA THR A 377 28.66 -10.59 0.25
C THR A 377 29.85 -10.05 -0.55
N ILE A 378 29.64 -8.96 -1.28
CA ILE A 378 30.63 -8.26 -2.11
C ILE A 378 30.68 -6.79 -1.67
N GLU A 379 31.88 -6.23 -1.54
CA GLU A 379 32.06 -4.77 -1.44
C GLU A 379 32.13 -4.18 -2.85
N ILE A 380 31.19 -3.29 -3.19
CA ILE A 380 31.13 -2.64 -4.50
C ILE A 380 31.55 -1.17 -4.36
N PRO A 381 32.58 -0.71 -5.08
CA PRO A 381 33.02 0.69 -5.06
C PRO A 381 31.87 1.68 -5.29
N GLY A 382 31.77 2.67 -4.40
CA GLY A 382 30.72 3.70 -4.42
C GLY A 382 29.33 3.25 -3.91
N VAL A 383 29.08 1.95 -3.79
CA VAL A 383 27.80 1.36 -3.32
C VAL A 383 27.91 0.84 -1.88
N GLY A 384 29.10 0.37 -1.48
CA GLY A 384 29.33 -0.24 -0.17
C GLY A 384 29.12 -1.75 -0.17
N LEU A 385 28.79 -2.31 0.98
CA LEU A 385 28.70 -3.75 1.21
C LEU A 385 27.32 -4.27 0.78
N VAL A 386 27.28 -5.21 -0.18
CA VAL A 386 26.03 -5.82 -0.67
C VAL A 386 26.02 -7.33 -0.53
N LYS A 387 24.89 -7.88 -0.10
CA LYS A 387 24.59 -9.32 -0.15
C LYS A 387 23.72 -9.66 -1.36
N LEU A 388 24.09 -10.70 -2.11
CA LEU A 388 23.40 -11.12 -3.32
C LEU A 388 22.70 -12.47 -3.14
N GLU A 389 21.37 -12.48 -3.21
CA GLU A 389 20.56 -13.71 -3.13
C GLU A 389 19.89 -14.03 -4.48
N PHE A 390 20.39 -15.02 -5.20
CA PHE A 390 19.83 -15.46 -6.48
C PHE A 390 18.74 -16.54 -6.31
N ASN A 391 17.85 -16.67 -7.31
CA ASN A 391 16.96 -17.84 -7.47
C ASN A 391 15.99 -18.09 -6.29
N LEU A 392 15.55 -17.05 -5.58
CA LEU A 392 14.71 -17.16 -4.38
C LEU A 392 13.28 -17.63 -4.70
N LYS A 393 12.94 -18.90 -4.41
CA LYS A 393 11.61 -19.49 -4.65
C LYS A 393 10.82 -19.77 -3.37
N ARG A 394 9.75 -19.02 -3.12
CA ARG A 394 8.83 -19.23 -1.97
C ARG A 394 7.50 -19.84 -2.41
N LYS A 395 7.31 -21.13 -2.10
CA LYS A 395 6.00 -21.82 -2.22
C LYS A 395 5.01 -21.24 -1.19
N THR A 396 3.72 -21.22 -1.53
CA THR A 396 2.61 -20.82 -0.63
C THR A 396 1.41 -21.75 -0.82
N ALA A 397 0.41 -21.71 0.06
CA ALA A 397 -0.77 -22.59 -0.02
C ALA A 397 -1.45 -22.59 -1.40
N TRP A 398 -1.66 -21.39 -1.98
CA TRP A 398 -2.40 -21.19 -3.24
C TRP A 398 -1.54 -20.78 -4.44
N GLY A 399 -0.20 -20.77 -4.31
CA GLY A 399 0.66 -20.23 -5.36
C GLY A 399 2.15 -20.18 -5.00
N MET A 400 2.91 -19.29 -5.65
CA MET A 400 4.36 -19.14 -5.48
C MET A 400 4.79 -17.68 -5.71
N LYS A 401 5.85 -17.24 -5.02
CA LYS A 401 6.70 -16.08 -5.38
C LYS A 401 8.07 -16.61 -5.82
N VAL A 402 8.64 -16.01 -6.86
CA VAL A 402 10.01 -16.18 -7.30
C VAL A 402 10.62 -14.79 -7.46
N VAL A 403 11.89 -14.64 -7.08
CA VAL A 403 12.72 -13.47 -7.39
C VAL A 403 13.96 -13.98 -8.14
N ALA A 404 14.37 -13.28 -9.21
CA ALA A 404 15.54 -13.67 -10.00
C ALA A 404 16.84 -13.41 -9.22
N LEU A 405 16.97 -12.19 -8.71
CA LEU A 405 18.05 -11.69 -7.86
C LEU A 405 17.45 -10.78 -6.79
N ARG A 406 17.94 -10.87 -5.56
CA ARG A 406 17.83 -9.79 -4.58
C ARG A 406 19.22 -9.25 -4.28
N ILE A 407 19.30 -7.93 -4.20
CA ILE A 407 20.42 -7.18 -3.64
C ILE A 407 19.95 -6.67 -2.28
N THR A 408 20.74 -6.91 -1.24
CA THR A 408 20.54 -6.38 0.11
C THR A 408 21.73 -5.49 0.42
N LEU A 409 21.49 -4.19 0.63
CA LEU A 409 22.49 -3.23 1.07
C LEU A 409 22.67 -3.35 2.59
N LEU A 410 23.92 -3.37 3.04
CA LEU A 410 24.30 -3.54 4.44
C LEU A 410 24.96 -2.25 4.95
N GLU A 411 24.68 -1.89 6.20
CA GLU A 411 25.30 -0.72 6.83
C GLU A 411 26.82 -0.89 7.02
N ALA A 412 27.51 0.24 7.23
CA ALA A 412 28.97 0.31 7.45
C ALA A 412 29.38 -0.29 8.81
N GLY A 413 29.27 -1.61 8.91
CA GLY A 413 29.48 -2.43 10.10
C GLY A 413 29.28 -3.93 9.82
N GLY A 414 28.45 -4.28 8.82
CA GLY A 414 28.42 -5.61 8.20
C GLY A 414 27.16 -6.45 8.42
N ASP A 415 26.42 -6.23 9.51
CA ASP A 415 25.29 -7.10 9.90
C ASP A 415 23.89 -6.46 9.69
N ASP A 416 23.76 -5.13 9.84
CA ASP A 416 22.47 -4.43 9.72
C ASP A 416 22.08 -4.14 8.26
N VAL A 417 20.78 -4.23 7.98
CA VAL A 417 20.21 -4.12 6.62
C VAL A 417 19.60 -2.74 6.40
N ASP A 418 20.24 -1.93 5.55
CA ASP A 418 19.74 -0.62 5.10
C ASP A 418 18.53 -0.77 4.17
N SER A 419 18.68 -1.48 3.05
CA SER A 419 17.65 -1.56 2.02
C SER A 419 17.70 -2.83 1.17
N VAL A 420 16.56 -3.19 0.57
CA VAL A 420 16.39 -4.47 -0.15
C VAL A 420 15.77 -4.27 -1.51
N VAL A 421 16.54 -4.56 -2.57
CA VAL A 421 16.10 -4.46 -3.96
C VAL A 421 15.89 -5.86 -4.57
N ASN A 422 14.64 -6.21 -4.82
CA ASN A 422 14.25 -7.45 -5.47
C ASN A 422 14.12 -7.21 -6.99
N ILE A 423 14.93 -7.89 -7.80
CA ILE A 423 14.93 -7.81 -9.26
C ILE A 423 14.32 -9.07 -9.87
N GLY A 424 13.46 -8.88 -10.87
CA GLY A 424 12.64 -9.94 -11.46
C GLY A 424 11.75 -10.61 -10.42
N GLU A 425 10.83 -9.89 -9.78
CA GLU A 425 9.80 -10.52 -8.94
C GLU A 425 8.62 -11.00 -9.80
N ALA A 426 8.39 -12.31 -9.81
CA ALA A 426 7.17 -12.92 -10.33
C ALA A 426 6.41 -13.63 -9.20
N LYS A 427 5.14 -13.27 -8.98
CA LYS A 427 4.31 -13.83 -7.90
C LYS A 427 2.91 -14.11 -8.42
N LEU A 428 2.43 -15.35 -8.25
CA LEU A 428 1.06 -15.72 -8.60
C LEU A 428 0.43 -16.64 -7.55
N ARG A 429 -0.84 -16.39 -7.23
CA ARG A 429 -1.71 -17.27 -6.43
C ARG A 429 -3.06 -17.43 -7.13
N ILE A 430 -3.63 -18.63 -7.04
CA ILE A 430 -4.98 -18.97 -7.53
C ILE A 430 -5.76 -19.59 -6.38
N GLN A 431 -6.54 -18.76 -5.70
CA GLN A 431 -7.37 -19.12 -4.57
C GLN A 431 -8.67 -19.82 -5.00
N PRO A 432 -9.26 -20.69 -4.17
CA PRO A 432 -10.62 -21.18 -4.38
C PRO A 432 -11.65 -20.04 -4.33
N LEU A 433 -12.77 -20.23 -5.04
CA LEU A 433 -13.98 -19.45 -4.76
C LEU A 433 -14.44 -19.73 -3.32
N GLY A 434 -14.78 -18.69 -2.57
CA GLY A 434 -15.15 -18.77 -1.16
C GLY A 434 -13.99 -18.58 -0.17
N SER A 435 -12.96 -17.83 -0.55
CA SER A 435 -11.89 -17.36 0.35
C SER A 435 -11.67 -15.84 0.27
#